data_AF-A0A7W0L3V2-F1
#
_entry.id   AF-A0A7W0L3V2-F1
#
_cell.length_a   1.000
_cell.length_b   1.000
_cell.length_c   1.000
_cell.angle_alpha   90.00
_cell.angle_beta   90.00
_cell.angle_gamma   90.00
#
_symmetry.space_group_name_H-M   'P 1'
#
loop_
_entity.id
_entity.type
_entity.pdbx_description
1 polymer ?
#
loop_
_entity_poly.entity_id
_entity_poly.type
_entity_poly.pdbx_seq_one_letter_code
_entity_poly.pdbx_strand_id
1 'polypeptide(L)' 'ENAAHIRGVLAGEPGPRRDIVLLNAAAGLVAAGVAEEMSEGLERSAEAVDSRAAAEVLETLVETSQSLRA' A
#
# COMPACT_ATOMS: atom_id res chain seq x y z
N GLU A 1 -16.50 -8.30 -1.49
CA GLU A 1 -15.95 -7.84 -2.79
C GLU A 1 -14.81 -6.84 -2.61
N ASN A 2 -15.04 -5.61 -2.15
CA ASN A 2 -13.99 -4.59 -1.97
C ASN A 2 -12.77 -5.05 -1.14
N ALA A 3 -13.01 -5.73 -0.03
CA ALA A 3 -11.93 -6.23 0.83
C ALA A 3 -11.06 -7.31 0.15
N ALA A 4 -11.60 -8.03 -0.85
CA ALA A 4 -10.83 -8.95 -1.65
C ALA A 4 -9.99 -8.20 -2.69
N HIS A 5 -10.55 -7.17 -3.33
CA HIS A 5 -9.81 -6.33 -4.28
C HIS A 5 -8.62 -5.62 -3.64
N ILE A 6 -8.80 -5.04 -2.45
CA ILE A 6 -7.69 -4.38 -1.74
C ILE A 6 -6.59 -5.39 -1.41
N ARG A 7 -6.96 -6.59 -0.92
CA ARG A 7 -5.99 -7.64 -0.66
C ARG A 7 -5.28 -8.14 -1.93
N GLY A 8 -5.99 -8.22 -3.06
CA GLY A 8 -5.39 -8.53 -4.36
C GLY A 8 -4.35 -7.50 -4.78
N VAL A 9 -4.67 -6.21 -4.68
CA VAL A 9 -3.71 -5.12 -4.94
C VAL A 9 -2.48 -5.21 -4.04
N LEU A 10 -2.66 -5.39 -2.73
CA LEU A 10 -1.54 -5.51 -1.78
C LEU A 10 -0.72 -6.80 -1.95
N ALA A 11 -1.29 -7.81 -2.62
CA ALA A 11 -0.58 -9.03 -3.02
C ALA A 11 0.16 -8.89 -4.38
N GLY A 12 0.14 -7.69 -4.99
CA GLY A 12 0.83 -7.41 -6.25
C GLY A 12 0.02 -7.72 -7.50
N GLU A 13 -1.29 -7.98 -7.39
CA GLU A 13 -2.15 -8.25 -8.55
C GLU A 13 -2.08 -7.07 -9.56
N PRO A 14 -1.66 -7.30 -10.81
CA PRO A 14 -1.53 -6.22 -11.79
C PRO A 14 -2.90 -5.73 -12.26
N GLY A 15 -2.96 -4.45 -12.69
CA GLY A 15 -4.11 -3.88 -13.37
C GLY A 15 -4.56 -2.52 -12.81
N PRO A 16 -5.63 -1.93 -13.36
CA PRO A 16 -6.00 -0.53 -13.12
C PRO A 16 -6.23 -0.16 -11.65
N ARG A 17 -6.68 -1.13 -10.83
CA ARG A 17 -6.85 -0.95 -9.39
C ARG A 17 -5.51 -0.79 -8.67
N ARG A 18 -4.49 -1.54 -9.07
CA ARG A 18 -3.14 -1.37 -8.55
C ARG A 18 -2.58 -0.03 -8.99
N ASP A 19 -2.72 0.32 -10.27
CA ASP A 19 -2.17 1.57 -10.83
C ASP A 19 -2.69 2.80 -10.08
N ILE A 20 -4.00 2.89 -9.83
CA ILE A 20 -4.59 4.03 -9.10
C ILE A 20 -4.17 4.05 -7.62
N VAL A 21 -3.96 2.90 -6.99
CA VAL A 21 -3.48 2.81 -5.61
C VAL A 21 -2.03 3.27 -5.51
N LEU A 22 -1.17 2.82 -6.42
CA LEU A 22 0.24 3.24 -6.47
C LEU A 22 0.35 4.75 -6.73
N LEU A 23 -0.47 5.30 -7.61
CA LEU A 23 -0.50 6.74 -7.89
C LEU A 23 -0.88 7.57 -6.65
N ASN A 24 -1.92 7.17 -5.91
CA ASN A 24 -2.33 7.86 -4.69
C ASN A 24 -1.32 7.69 -3.55
N ALA A 25 -0.73 6.50 -3.41
CA ALA A 25 0.32 6.25 -2.44
C ALA A 25 1.56 7.11 -2.72
N ALA A 26 2.00 7.20 -3.97
CA ALA A 26 3.08 8.09 -4.40
C ALA A 26 2.80 9.55 -4.03
N ALA A 27 1.60 10.05 -4.35
CA ALA A 27 1.19 11.41 -3.96
C ALA A 27 1.20 11.61 -2.44
N GLY A 28 0.79 10.59 -1.67
CA GLY A 28 0.87 10.60 -0.22
C GLY A 28 2.30 10.67 0.31
N LEU A 29 3.23 9.90 -0.29
CA LEU A 29 4.65 9.92 0.08
C LEU A 29 5.29 11.28 -0.21
N VAL A 30 4.98 11.88 -1.37
CA VAL A 30 5.45 13.24 -1.70
C VAL A 30 4.89 14.27 -0.74
N ALA A 31 3.58 14.24 -0.48
CA ALA A 31 2.94 15.17 0.46
C ALA A 31 3.47 15.04 1.90
N ALA A 32 3.89 13.84 2.30
CA ALA A 32 4.51 13.58 3.60
C ALA A 32 6.00 13.97 3.67
N GLY A 33 6.61 14.45 2.58
CA GLY A 33 8.04 14.72 2.50
C GLY A 33 8.90 13.46 2.57
N VAL A 34 8.32 12.29 2.29
CA VAL A 34 9.01 11.01 2.30
C VAL A 34 9.71 10.76 0.96
N ALA A 35 9.09 11.16 -0.14
CA ALA A 35 9.67 11.15 -1.49
C ALA A 35 9.77 12.59 -2.03
N GLU A 36 10.79 12.90 -2.81
CA GLU A 36 11.02 14.25 -3.35
C GLU A 36 10.13 14.56 -4.56
N GLU A 37 9.81 13.53 -5.36
CA GLU A 37 9.01 13.66 -6.58
C GLU A 37 8.12 12.43 -6.84
N MET A 38 7.16 12.57 -7.76
CA MET A 38 6.16 11.54 -8.05
C MET A 38 6.76 10.25 -8.60
N SER A 39 7.84 10.33 -9.39
CA SER A 39 8.59 9.17 -9.92
C SER A 39 9.13 8.31 -8.77
N GLU A 40 9.86 8.92 -7.84
CA GLU A 40 10.38 8.24 -6.66
C GLU A 40 9.24 7.66 -5.79
N GLY A 41 8.17 8.44 -5.59
CA GLY A 41 6.98 7.98 -4.87
C GLY A 41 6.33 6.75 -5.52
N LEU A 42 6.28 6.68 -6.84
CA LEU A 42 5.75 5.53 -7.59
C LEU A 42 6.64 4.31 -7.46
N GLU A 43 7.96 4.47 -7.61
CA GLU A 43 8.94 3.39 -7.44
C GLU A 43 8.83 2.76 -6.05
N ARG A 44 8.80 3.60 -5.01
CA ARG A 44 8.69 3.13 -3.62
C ARG A 44 7.35 2.50 -3.30
N SER A 45 6.27 3.04 -3.86
CA SER A 45 4.93 2.44 -3.71
C SER A 45 4.86 1.07 -4.39
N ALA A 46 5.45 0.94 -5.60
CA ALA A 46 5.51 -0.32 -6.31
C ALA A 46 6.37 -1.34 -5.55
N GLU A 47 7.54 -0.94 -5.06
CA GLU A 47 8.41 -1.77 -4.24
C GLU A 47 7.69 -2.27 -2.97
N ALA A 48 6.98 -1.39 -2.25
CA ALA A 48 6.25 -1.77 -1.04
C ALA A 48 5.14 -2.80 -1.31
N VAL A 49 4.48 -2.73 -2.47
CA VAL A 49 3.47 -3.71 -2.87
C VAL A 49 4.10 -5.01 -3.37
N ASP A 50 5.10 -4.93 -4.25
CA ASP A 50 5.70 -6.10 -4.90
C ASP A 50 6.56 -6.93 -3.94
N SER A 51 7.17 -6.28 -2.94
CA SER A 51 7.88 -6.96 -1.84
C SER A 51 6.95 -7.55 -0.79
N ARG A 52 5.64 -7.29 -0.87
CA ARG A 52 4.61 -7.62 0.13
C ARG A 52 4.69 -6.84 1.45
N ALA A 53 5.62 -5.91 1.62
CA ALA A 53 5.72 -5.09 2.83
C ALA A 53 4.40 -4.37 3.18
N ALA A 54 3.67 -3.87 2.16
CA ALA A 54 2.38 -3.23 2.38
C ALA A 54 1.29 -4.20 2.89
N ALA A 55 1.36 -5.49 2.50
CA ALA A 55 0.45 -6.52 3.01
C ALA A 55 0.78 -6.88 4.47
N GLU A 56 2.07 -6.96 4.82
CA GLU A 56 2.53 -7.23 6.20
C GLU A 56 2.09 -6.11 7.16
N VAL A 57 2.10 -4.85 6.72
CA VAL A 57 1.57 -3.72 7.50
C VAL A 57 0.07 -3.87 7.75
N LEU A 58 -0.70 -4.34 6.76
CA LEU A 58 -2.13 -4.62 6.96
C LEU A 58 -2.34 -5.74 7.99
N GLU A 59 -1.56 -6.80 7.92
CA GLU A 59 -1.62 -7.91 8.89
C GLU A 59 -1.30 -7.41 10.31
N THR A 60 -0.22 -6.65 10.46
CA THR A 60 0.19 -6.03 11.74
C THR A 60 -0.92 -5.13 12.31
N LEU A 61 -1.57 -4.31 11.45
CA LEU A 61 -2.67 -3.45 11.87
C LEU A 61 -3.87 -4.26 12.38
N VAL A 62 -4.22 -5.35 11.68
CA VAL A 62 -5.29 -6.25 12.09
C VAL A 62 -4.99 -6.85 13.46
N GLU A 63 -3.82 -7.44 13.65
CA GLU A 63 -3.41 -8.08 14.91
C GLU A 63 -3.38 -7.06 16.06
N THR A 64 -2.73 -5.92 15.85
CA THR A 64 -2.61 -4.87 16.86
C THR A 64 -3.99 -4.35 17.27
N SER A 65 -4.85 -4.00 16.31
CA SER A 65 -6.18 -3.47 16.62
C SER A 65 -7.08 -4.46 17.36
N GLN A 66 -6.90 -5.76 17.13
CA GLN A 66 -7.61 -6.81 17.86
C GLN A 66 -7.06 -6.99 19.28
N SER A 67 -5.74 -6.93 19.46
CA SER A 67 -5.11 -7.03 20.78
C SER A 67 -5.53 -5.90 21.74
N LEU A 68 -5.78 -4.71 21.22
CA LEU A 68 -6.21 -3.53 22.00
C LEU A 68 -7.67 -3.58 22.45
N ARG A 69 -8.46 -4.55 21.97
CA ARG A 69 -9.87 -4.73 22.39
C ARG A 69 -10.02 -5.61 23.64
N ALA A 70 -8.96 -6.31 24.05
CA ALA A 70 -8.93 -7.15 25.25
C ALA A 70 -8.70 -6.31 26.50
#